data_AF-A0A7K4SHB7-F1
#
_entry.id   AF-A0A7K4SHB7-F1
#
_cell.length_a   1.000
_cell.length_b   1.000
_cell.length_c   1.000
_cell.angle_alpha   90.00
_cell.angle_beta   90.00
_cell.angle_gamma   90.00
#
_symmetry.space_group_name_H-M   'P 1'
#
loop_
_entity.id
_entity.type
_entity.pdbx_description
1 polymer ?
#
loop_
_entity_poly.entity_id
_entity_poly.type
_entity_poly.pdbx_seq_one_letter_code
_entity_poly.pdbx_strand_id
1 'polypeptide(L)' 'PCVLGHPPVASGTSRWDVEVPPGASWAVGVAKGPPKSSEDAAGTPDRDLWSMGLCQGQFWALSALER' A
#
# COMPACT_ATOMS: atom_id res chain seq x y z
N PRO A 1 10.31 -1.29 -2.55
CA PRO A 1 10.40 0.15 -2.25
C PRO A 1 8.99 0.75 -2.30
N CYS A 2 8.66 1.73 -1.45
CA CYS A 2 7.32 2.32 -1.36
C CYS A 2 7.42 3.84 -1.40
N VAL A 3 6.47 4.52 -2.03
CA VAL A 3 6.35 5.97 -2.08
C VAL A 3 4.92 6.37 -1.70
N LEU A 4 4.76 7.53 -1.05
CA LEU A 4 3.46 8.07 -0.70
C LEU A 4 3.07 9.19 -1.67
N GLY A 5 1.77 9.24 -2.00
CA GLY A 5 1.20 10.38 -2.70
C GLY A 5 1.09 11.61 -1.80
N HIS A 6 1.01 12.79 -2.42
CA HIS A 6 0.79 14.07 -1.75
C HIS A 6 -0.30 14.86 -2.50
N PRO A 7 -1.22 15.55 -1.79
CA PRO A 7 -1.33 15.68 -0.34
C PRO A 7 -2.00 14.48 0.35
N PRO A 8 -1.86 14.31 1.67
CA PRO A 8 -2.57 13.27 2.42
C PRO A 8 -4.08 13.51 2.46
N VAL A 9 -4.85 12.43 2.57
CA VAL A 9 -6.32 12.48 2.70
C VAL A 9 -6.69 12.46 4.19
N ALA A 10 -7.39 13.49 4.67
CA ALA A 10 -7.82 13.60 6.07
C ALA A 10 -9.31 13.32 6.30
N SER A 11 -10.16 13.58 5.29
CA SER A 11 -11.62 13.43 5.40
C SER A 11 -12.28 13.41 4.01
N GLY A 12 -13.51 12.91 3.94
CA GLY A 12 -14.29 12.86 2.69
C GLY A 12 -13.94 11.66 1.81
N THR A 13 -14.33 11.73 0.54
CA THR A 13 -14.09 10.67 -0.44
C THR A 13 -13.05 11.13 -1.46
N SER A 14 -12.00 10.34 -1.64
CA SER A 14 -10.96 10.56 -2.65
C SER A 14 -10.90 9.38 -3.62
N ARG A 15 -10.57 9.67 -4.88
CA ARG A 15 -10.39 8.67 -5.95
C ARG A 15 -9.17 9.06 -6.78
N TRP A 16 -8.46 8.06 -7.27
CA TRP A 16 -7.31 8.23 -8.15
C TRP A 16 -7.23 7.01 -9.07
N ASP A 17 -6.64 7.22 -10.24
CA ASP A 17 -6.34 6.18 -11.21
C ASP A 17 -4.82 6.02 -11.33
N VAL A 18 -4.35 4.80 -11.55
CA VAL A 18 -2.93 4.50 -11.75
C VAL A 18 -2.78 3.64 -13.00
N GLU A 19 -1.98 4.12 -13.95
CA GLU A 19 -1.58 3.31 -15.10
C GLU A 19 -0.48 2.34 -14.67
N VAL A 20 -0.70 1.05 -14.93
CA VAL A 20 0.24 -0.02 -14.60
C VAL A 20 0.76 -0.65 -15.89
N PRO A 21 2.09 -0.71 -16.09
CA PRO A 21 2.65 -1.35 -17.27
C PRO A 21 2.30 -2.84 -17.32
N PRO A 22 2.06 -3.40 -18.53
CA PRO A 22 1.81 -4.83 -18.68
C PRO A 22 3.03 -5.65 -18.23
N GLY A 23 2.77 -6.76 -17.54
CA GLY A 23 3.81 -7.71 -17.11
C GLY A 23 4.66 -7.29 -15.91
N ALA A 24 4.46 -6.08 -15.36
CA ALA A 24 5.16 -5.62 -14.17
C ALA A 24 4.45 -6.08 -12.89
N SER A 25 5.24 -6.37 -11.84
CA SER A 25 4.70 -6.50 -10.48
C SER A 25 4.49 -5.11 -9.88
N TRP A 26 3.37 -4.89 -9.20
CA TRP A 26 3.03 -3.61 -8.57
C TRP A 26 2.13 -3.81 -7.36
N ALA A 27 2.11 -2.81 -6.49
CA ALA A 27 1.16 -2.68 -5.40
C ALA A 27 0.73 -1.22 -5.27
N VAL A 28 -0.57 -0.99 -5.08
CA VAL A 28 -1.16 0.34 -4.87
C VAL A 28 -2.15 0.25 -3.71
N GLY A 29 -2.29 1.34 -2.96
CA GLY A 29 -3.18 1.36 -1.81
C GLY A 29 -3.10 2.64 -1.01
N VAL A 30 -3.63 2.59 0.19
CA VAL A 30 -3.57 3.66 1.19
C VAL A 30 -2.89 3.16 2.44
N ALA A 31 -2.08 4.03 3.04
CA ALA A 31 -1.42 3.79 4.31
C ALA A 31 -1.76 4.92 5.27
N LYS A 32 -1.90 4.60 6.56
CA LYS A 32 -1.87 5.62 7.61
C LYS A 32 -0.46 6.22 7.68
N GLY A 33 -0.36 7.53 7.86
CA GLY A 33 0.87 8.32 7.66
C GLY A 33 2.08 7.92 8.53
N PRO A 34 3.20 8.64 8.36
CA PRO A 34 4.38 8.14 7.66
C PRO A 34 4.90 6.79 8.21
N PRO A 35 5.49 5.93 7.34
CA PRO A 35 6.11 4.69 7.80
C PRO A 35 7.18 5.03 8.83
N LYS A 36 7.14 4.39 10.01
CA LYS A 36 8.26 4.44 10.95
C LYS A 36 9.50 3.94 10.20
N SER A 37 10.58 4.73 10.20
CA SER A 37 11.86 4.40 9.57
C SER A 37 12.26 2.96 9.91
N SER A 38 12.81 2.26 8.93
CA SER A 38 13.12 0.81 8.93
C SER A 38 13.97 0.27 10.08
N GLU A 39 14.37 1.07 11.07
CA GLU A 39 15.21 0.68 12.18
C GLU A 39 14.43 -0.03 13.32
N ASP A 40 13.11 0.18 13.44
CA ASP A 40 12.27 -0.43 14.49
C ASP A 40 11.30 -1.53 13.98
N ALA A 41 11.25 -1.80 12.68
CA ALA A 41 10.24 -2.69 12.08
C ALA A 41 10.68 -4.17 12.00
N ALA A 42 11.61 -4.60 12.84
CA ALA A 42 12.04 -6.00 12.96
C ALA A 42 11.06 -6.78 13.85
N GLY A 43 9.84 -6.98 13.34
CA GLY A 43 8.85 -7.80 14.01
C GLY A 43 7.47 -7.22 13.85
N THR A 44 6.68 -7.83 12.96
CA THR A 44 5.26 -7.57 12.73
C THR A 44 4.93 -6.11 12.44
N PRO A 45 4.81 -5.74 11.16
CA PRO A 45 4.42 -4.40 10.88
C PRO A 45 2.89 -4.42 11.01
N ASP A 46 2.39 -3.88 12.10
CA ASP A 46 1.01 -3.42 12.23
C ASP A 46 0.86 -2.25 11.24
N ARG A 47 0.94 -2.57 9.94
CA ARG A 47 0.80 -1.62 8.86
C ARG A 47 -0.69 -1.50 8.70
N ASP A 48 -1.22 -0.37 9.17
CA ASP A 48 -2.51 0.17 8.75
C ASP A 48 -2.44 0.51 7.24
N LEU A 49 -2.33 -0.54 6.42
CA LEU A 49 -2.15 -0.55 4.98
C LEU A 49 -3.31 -1.33 4.37
N TRP A 50 -3.98 -0.66 3.44
CA TRP A 50 -4.98 -1.26 2.58
C TRP A 50 -4.46 -1.18 1.17
N SER A 51 -4.02 -2.31 0.63
CA SER A 51 -3.42 -2.33 -0.70
C SER A 51 -3.81 -3.56 -1.49
N MET A 52 -3.63 -3.48 -2.80
CA MET A 52 -3.77 -4.59 -3.74
C MET A 52 -2.69 -4.51 -4.79
N GLY A 53 -2.43 -5.62 -5.47
CA GLY A 53 -1.34 -5.68 -6.43
C GLY A 53 -1.43 -6.84 -7.40
N LEU A 54 -0.50 -6.82 -8.36
CA LEU A 54 -0.19 -7.94 -9.24
C LEU A 54 1.23 -8.40 -8.91
N CYS A 55 1.40 -9.69 -8.70
CA CYS A 55 2.72 -10.30 -8.54
C CYS A 55 2.70 -11.70 -9.15
N GLN A 56 3.69 -12.00 -9.99
CA GLN A 56 3.80 -13.31 -10.68
C GLN A 56 2.52 -13.69 -11.45
N GLY A 57 1.87 -12.72 -12.10
CA GLY A 57 0.64 -12.95 -12.86
C GLY A 57 -0.62 -13.19 -12.01
N GLN A 58 -0.54 -13.04 -10.68
CA GLN A 58 -1.66 -13.22 -9.77
C GLN A 58 -2.00 -11.93 -9.03
N PHE A 59 -3.29 -11.66 -8.89
CA PHE A 59 -3.79 -10.53 -8.11
C PHE A 59 -3.87 -10.88 -6.63
N TRP A 60 -3.47 -9.94 -5.78
CA TRP A 60 -3.45 -10.09 -4.34
C TRP A 60 -4.14 -8.90 -3.67
N ALA A 61 -4.96 -9.19 -2.66
CA ALA A 61 -5.34 -8.22 -1.64
C ALA A 61 -4.31 -8.31 -0.50
N LEU A 62 -3.69 -7.19 -0.17
CA LEU A 62 -2.64 -7.05 0.83
C LEU A 62 -3.18 -6.16 1.97
N SER A 63 -4.21 -6.67 2.63
CA SER A 63 -4.77 -6.12 3.86
C SER A 63 -4.30 -6.95 5.05
N ALA A 64 -4.29 -6.37 6.24
CA ALA A 64 -4.17 -7.16 7.46
C ALA A 64 -5.25 -8.26 7.43
N LEU A 65 -4.84 -9.53 7.50
CA LEU A 65 -5.77 -10.62 7.71
C LEU A 65 -6.32 -10.43 9.12
N GLU A 66 -7.63 -10.20 9.24
CA GLU A 66 -8.29 -10.17 10.55
C GLU A 66 -7.95 -11.47 11.29
N ARG A 67 -7.40 -11.33 12.50
CA ARG A 67 -6.95 -12.46 13.33
C ARG A 67 -8.09 -12.97 14.21
#